data_AF-A0AAJ0B2A8-F1
#
_entry.id   AF-A0AAJ0B2A8-F1
#
_cell.length_a   1.000
_cell.length_b   1.000
_cell.length_c   1.000
_cell.angle_alpha   90.00
_cell.angle_beta   90.00
_cell.angle_gamma   90.00
#
_symmetry.space_group_name_H-M   'P 1'
#
loop_
_entity.id
_entity.type
_entity.pdbx_description
1 polymer ?
#
loop_
_entity_poly.entity_id
_entity_poly.type
_entity_poly.pdbx_seq_one_letter_code
_entity_poly.pdbx_strand_id
1 'polypeptide(L)'
;MQRLGSVSLLFAYLFVTETWAKEDQCLQRPPILDSQQSCPLAAPEKKWEFKDEKWDWKSKKPAAWDGPYDCINEYCTFVNPTLDGGMVLISAERNIDVIDRFSKKKLFKHDAPPYYATQIPGKGIGLVANRTIEKGEIIMNTLPSLLVQFSPHLDLDGETRLELYKRAAKRLPPHKYEFFMRQYGPDEYTKIDRNSFRVFLTGDRNKFSGHLADYLEVAQLNHDCRPNIHYRIDNITHISHAVRPIQPGEELTISYIDGHHPHAKRQQLLSNWGFKCDCPHCNMPRAEIAASDARLGRIAAIEEDIKKMLSGEREIDVQLGDELVGLYRDEKFEIYIGQAYARAALLHSLVGDVEGTEVLAGMAADALAVEFGEEHEDTRGMRLLAGDREGHWSWDGVRRFEEMMREDGRDEDREDLKR
;
A
#
# COMPACT_ATOMS: atom_id res chain seq x y z
N MET A 1 -25.88 23.09 28.52
CA MET A 1 -25.21 21.79 28.43
C MET A 1 -26.07 20.87 27.57
N GLN A 2 -25.44 20.26 26.56
CA GLN A 2 -25.92 19.19 25.66
C GLN A 2 -27.04 19.51 24.65
N ARG A 3 -26.64 20.13 23.53
CA ARG A 3 -27.25 19.91 22.20
C ARG A 3 -26.74 18.57 21.67
N LEU A 4 -27.56 17.54 21.69
CA LEU A 4 -27.36 16.27 21.00
C LEU A 4 -28.61 16.02 20.18
N GLY A 5 -28.53 16.25 18.87
CA GLY A 5 -29.64 15.97 17.96
C GLY A 5 -29.27 16.39 16.55
N SER A 6 -29.30 15.45 15.62
CA SER A 6 -29.09 15.59 14.16
C SER A 6 -27.65 15.75 13.65
N VAL A 7 -26.84 14.71 13.79
CA VAL A 7 -25.71 14.40 12.87
C VAL A 7 -25.86 12.93 12.50
N SER A 8 -26.57 12.59 11.44
CA SER A 8 -26.71 11.17 11.03
C SER A 8 -26.75 10.91 9.52
N LEU A 9 -26.45 11.91 8.69
CA LEU A 9 -26.09 11.69 7.28
C LEU A 9 -24.57 11.78 7.04
N LEU A 10 -23.85 12.54 7.87
CA LEU A 10 -22.38 12.63 7.88
C LEU A 10 -21.66 11.42 8.54
N PHE A 11 -22.38 10.43 9.06
CA PHE A 11 -21.73 9.26 9.70
C PHE A 11 -21.21 8.22 8.70
N ALA A 12 -21.71 8.20 7.45
CA ALA A 12 -21.12 7.39 6.38
C ALA A 12 -19.75 7.94 5.93
N TYR A 13 -19.50 9.24 6.18
CA TYR A 13 -18.35 10.05 5.73
C TYR A 13 -17.04 9.75 6.51
N LEU A 14 -17.14 9.31 7.77
CA LEU A 14 -16.00 8.98 8.63
C LEU A 14 -15.28 7.69 8.19
N PHE A 15 -15.98 6.77 7.51
CA PHE A 15 -15.38 5.51 7.05
C PHE A 15 -14.46 5.70 5.84
N VAL A 16 -14.78 6.64 4.95
CA VAL A 16 -13.96 6.92 3.77
C VAL A 16 -12.67 7.65 4.18
N THR A 17 -12.71 8.68 5.03
CA THR A 17 -11.48 9.44 5.34
C THR A 17 -10.50 8.76 6.31
N GLU A 18 -10.95 7.84 7.17
CA GLU A 18 -10.06 7.10 8.08
C GLU A 18 -9.28 5.95 7.42
N THR A 19 -9.75 5.43 6.28
CA THR A 19 -8.96 4.51 5.46
C THR A 19 -7.79 5.24 4.81
N TRP A 20 -7.96 6.50 4.37
CA TRP A 20 -6.99 7.18 3.49
C TRP A 20 -5.56 7.32 4.04
N ALA A 21 -5.34 7.40 5.36
CA ALA A 21 -4.00 7.59 5.93
C ALA A 21 -3.35 6.31 6.51
N LYS A 22 -4.13 5.25 6.72
CA LYS A 22 -3.66 4.04 7.42
C LYS A 22 -3.30 2.91 6.46
N GLU A 23 -3.68 3.03 5.20
CA GLU A 23 -3.39 2.02 4.16
C GLU A 23 -1.90 1.94 3.79
N ASP A 24 -1.24 3.09 3.58
CA ASP A 24 0.17 3.16 3.17
C ASP A 24 1.17 2.65 4.22
N GLN A 25 0.80 2.66 5.50
CA GLN A 25 1.67 2.21 6.58
C GLN A 25 1.81 0.68 6.65
N CYS A 26 0.90 -0.05 5.98
CA CYS A 26 0.80 -1.50 6.12
C CYS A 26 1.35 -2.31 4.95
N LEU A 27 1.48 -1.69 3.78
CA LEU A 27 2.15 -2.27 2.61
C LEU A 27 3.68 -2.33 2.78
N GLN A 28 4.21 -1.72 3.84
CA GLN A 28 5.64 -1.57 4.07
C GLN A 28 6.34 -2.91 4.28
N ARG A 29 7.50 -3.00 3.64
CA ARG A 29 8.44 -4.11 3.74
C ARG A 29 8.88 -4.24 5.23
N PRO A 30 8.98 -5.47 5.78
CA PRO A 30 9.42 -5.74 7.16
C PRO A 30 10.84 -5.21 7.43
N PRO A 31 11.20 -4.86 8.68
CA PRO A 31 11.14 -5.84 9.76
C PRO A 31 9.82 -5.82 10.52
N ILE A 32 9.36 -6.98 10.96
CA ILE A 32 8.26 -7.05 11.95
C ILE A 32 8.84 -6.73 13.33
N LEU A 33 9.10 -5.45 13.57
CA LEU A 33 9.64 -4.93 14.84
C LEU A 33 8.60 -4.09 15.60
N ASP A 34 7.32 -4.46 15.58
CA ASP A 34 6.39 -4.21 16.70
C ASP A 34 5.04 -4.90 16.46
N SER A 35 4.48 -5.50 17.51
CA SER A 35 3.13 -6.10 17.49
C SER A 35 2.01 -5.07 17.70
N GLN A 36 2.34 -3.78 17.82
CA GLN A 36 1.42 -2.73 18.27
C GLN A 36 0.83 -1.83 17.17
N GLN A 37 1.26 -1.94 15.91
CA GLN A 37 0.59 -1.22 14.83
C GLN A 37 -0.58 -2.05 14.30
N SER A 38 -1.74 -1.88 14.94
CA SER A 38 -3.02 -2.32 14.40
C SER A 38 -3.24 -1.63 13.05
N CYS A 39 -3.38 -2.43 12.00
CA CYS A 39 -3.50 -1.99 10.63
C CYS A 39 -4.99 -1.99 10.18
N PRO A 40 -5.68 -0.85 10.15
CA PRO A 40 -6.93 -0.72 9.43
C PRO A 40 -6.60 -0.29 7.99
N LEU A 41 -6.48 -1.27 7.13
CA LEU A 41 -6.67 -1.06 5.70
C LEU A 41 -8.14 -1.46 5.38
N ALA A 42 -8.71 -0.98 4.28
CA ALA A 42 -10.01 -1.43 3.78
C ALA A 42 -10.05 -2.97 3.71
N ALA A 43 -11.15 -3.57 4.17
CA ALA A 43 -11.35 -5.00 4.05
C ALA A 43 -11.29 -5.37 2.56
N PRO A 44 -10.62 -6.46 2.13
CA PRO A 44 -10.74 -6.89 0.75
C PRO A 44 -12.22 -7.03 0.40
N GLU A 45 -12.61 -6.58 -0.81
CA GLU A 45 -14.00 -6.54 -1.31
C GLU A 45 -14.73 -7.88 -1.18
N LYS A 46 -13.99 -8.98 -0.99
CA LYS A 46 -14.52 -10.28 -0.59
C LYS A 46 -13.87 -10.71 0.72
N LYS A 47 -14.63 -10.62 1.82
CA LYS A 47 -14.35 -11.41 3.01
C LYS A 47 -14.34 -12.88 2.60
N TRP A 48 -13.14 -13.45 2.53
CA TRP A 48 -13.01 -14.88 2.36
C TRP A 48 -13.20 -15.54 3.71
N GLU A 49 -14.42 -15.98 3.98
CA GLU A 49 -14.75 -16.75 5.16
C GLU A 49 -14.36 -18.20 4.91
N PHE A 50 -13.41 -18.71 5.69
CA PHE A 50 -13.20 -20.15 5.79
C PHE A 50 -14.51 -20.75 6.30
N LYS A 51 -15.16 -21.59 5.50
CA LYS A 51 -16.25 -22.43 6.05
C LYS A 51 -15.65 -23.30 7.15
N ASP A 52 -16.30 -23.39 8.31
CA ASP A 52 -15.90 -24.21 9.48
C ASP A 52 -15.81 -25.74 9.21
N GLU A 53 -15.76 -26.14 7.94
CA GLU A 53 -15.43 -27.50 7.55
C GLU A 53 -13.98 -27.80 7.88
N LYS A 54 -13.73 -28.92 8.56
CA LYS A 54 -12.39 -29.49 8.69
C LYS A 54 -11.76 -29.60 7.29
N TRP A 55 -10.72 -28.82 7.04
CA TRP A 55 -9.93 -28.93 5.82
C TRP A 55 -9.17 -30.25 5.83
N ASP A 56 -9.25 -31.03 4.76
CA ASP A 56 -8.52 -32.28 4.59
C ASP A 56 -7.67 -32.20 3.31
N TRP A 57 -6.35 -32.17 3.49
CA TRP A 57 -5.41 -32.11 2.38
C TRP A 57 -5.63 -33.23 1.36
N LYS A 58 -5.93 -34.46 1.79
CA LYS A 58 -6.03 -35.60 0.86
C LYS A 58 -7.18 -35.45 -0.13
N SER A 59 -8.30 -34.85 0.29
CA SER A 59 -9.47 -34.65 -0.56
C SER A 59 -9.50 -33.29 -1.27
N LYS A 60 -8.88 -32.25 -0.69
CA LYS A 60 -8.96 -30.87 -1.19
C LYS A 60 -7.65 -30.32 -1.79
N LYS A 61 -6.57 -31.11 -1.83
CA LYS A 61 -5.28 -30.75 -2.45
C LYS A 61 -5.45 -30.31 -3.92
N PRO A 62 -5.04 -29.10 -4.31
CA PRO A 62 -4.99 -28.73 -5.72
C PRO A 62 -3.89 -29.52 -6.44
N ALA A 63 -4.18 -29.97 -7.66
CA ALA A 63 -3.34 -30.93 -8.38
C ALA A 63 -1.89 -30.48 -8.63
N ALA A 64 -1.64 -29.17 -8.69
CA ALA A 64 -0.32 -28.59 -8.97
C ALA A 64 0.58 -28.44 -7.73
N TRP A 65 0.05 -28.64 -6.52
CA TRP A 65 0.80 -28.49 -5.28
C TRP A 65 1.28 -29.85 -4.76
N ASP A 66 2.41 -29.88 -4.07
CA ASP A 66 2.93 -31.06 -3.40
C ASP A 66 3.27 -30.79 -1.92
N GLY A 67 3.32 -31.86 -1.13
CA GLY A 67 3.39 -31.82 0.33
C GLY A 67 2.21 -32.53 1.01
N PRO A 68 1.97 -32.28 2.32
CA PRO A 68 2.76 -31.42 3.19
C PRO A 68 4.14 -32.01 3.52
N TYR A 69 5.14 -31.15 3.69
CA TYR A 69 6.49 -31.52 4.14
C TYR A 69 6.88 -30.74 5.38
N ASP A 70 7.86 -31.23 6.15
CA ASP A 70 8.50 -30.52 7.27
C ASP A 70 7.50 -29.85 8.23
N CYS A 71 6.42 -30.56 8.57
CA CYS A 71 5.36 -30.00 9.39
C CYS A 71 5.83 -29.73 10.83
N ILE A 72 5.47 -28.56 11.34
CA ILE A 72 5.65 -28.14 12.74
C ILE A 72 4.32 -27.54 13.21
N ASN A 73 3.69 -28.17 14.20
CA ASN A 73 2.32 -27.89 14.61
C ASN A 73 1.35 -27.99 13.40
N GLU A 74 0.51 -26.99 13.16
CA GLU A 74 -0.39 -26.93 11.99
C GLU A 74 0.27 -26.39 10.70
N TYR A 75 1.55 -26.00 10.74
CA TYR A 75 2.25 -25.37 9.62
C TYR A 75 3.11 -26.38 8.89
N CYS A 76 2.96 -26.45 7.58
CA CYS A 76 3.76 -27.34 6.74
C CYS A 76 4.34 -26.58 5.55
N THR A 77 5.34 -27.18 4.94
CA THR A 77 5.90 -26.73 3.66
C THR A 77 5.14 -27.36 2.50
N PHE A 78 4.77 -26.54 1.52
CA PHE A 78 4.14 -26.94 0.27
C PHE A 78 4.93 -26.40 -0.90
N VAL A 79 4.93 -27.13 -2.01
CA VAL A 79 5.70 -26.78 -3.21
C VAL A 79 4.78 -26.81 -4.41
N ASN A 80 4.87 -25.79 -5.26
CA ASN A 80 4.28 -25.82 -6.58
C ASN A 80 5.39 -25.61 -7.62
N PRO A 81 5.83 -26.66 -8.33
CA PRO A 81 6.98 -26.56 -9.22
C PRO A 81 6.66 -25.80 -10.53
N THR A 82 5.38 -25.58 -10.86
CA THR A 82 4.97 -24.99 -12.14
C THR A 82 4.59 -23.52 -12.03
N LEU A 83 4.10 -23.06 -10.86
CA LEU A 83 3.74 -21.67 -10.65
C LEU A 83 4.95 -20.74 -10.67
N ASP A 84 4.97 -19.84 -11.65
CA ASP A 84 6.03 -18.86 -11.88
C ASP A 84 7.46 -19.44 -11.85
N GLY A 85 7.63 -20.64 -12.40
CA GLY A 85 8.91 -21.34 -12.41
C GLY A 85 9.31 -21.95 -11.07
N GLY A 86 8.38 -22.07 -10.12
CA GLY A 86 8.53 -22.75 -8.83
C GLY A 86 8.23 -21.84 -7.63
N MET A 87 7.29 -22.25 -6.78
CA MET A 87 6.91 -21.57 -5.54
C MET A 87 6.99 -22.52 -4.35
N VAL A 88 7.49 -22.02 -3.23
CA VAL A 88 7.48 -22.70 -1.93
C VAL A 88 6.63 -21.91 -0.95
N LEU A 89 5.90 -22.61 -0.11
CA LEU A 89 4.99 -22.01 0.87
C LEU A 89 5.18 -22.68 2.23
N ILE A 90 5.19 -21.90 3.30
CA ILE A 90 5.11 -22.34 4.68
C ILE A 90 3.80 -21.80 5.26
N SER A 91 2.79 -22.65 5.45
CA SER A 91 1.45 -22.21 5.85
C SER A 91 0.64 -23.36 6.45
N ALA A 92 -0.49 -23.04 7.09
CA ALA A 92 -1.53 -24.01 7.38
C ALA A 92 -2.17 -24.55 6.08
N GLU A 93 -2.59 -25.83 6.10
CA GLU A 93 -3.15 -26.53 4.92
C GLU A 93 -4.38 -25.82 4.33
N ARG A 94 -5.19 -25.20 5.20
CA ARG A 94 -6.42 -24.50 4.80
C ARG A 94 -6.19 -23.32 3.88
N ASN A 95 -5.00 -22.74 3.84
CA ASN A 95 -4.71 -21.55 3.03
C ASN A 95 -4.36 -21.89 1.57
N ILE A 96 -4.08 -23.16 1.27
CA ILE A 96 -3.54 -23.57 -0.03
C ILE A 96 -4.52 -23.33 -1.17
N ASP A 97 -5.83 -23.52 -0.94
CA ASP A 97 -6.85 -23.30 -1.96
C ASP A 97 -7.05 -21.82 -2.30
N VAL A 98 -6.91 -20.94 -1.31
CA VAL A 98 -6.92 -19.49 -1.51
C VAL A 98 -5.71 -19.08 -2.36
N ILE A 99 -4.51 -19.52 -1.99
CA ILE A 99 -3.27 -19.23 -2.72
C ILE A 99 -3.33 -19.78 -4.14
N ASP A 100 -3.80 -21.02 -4.32
CA ASP A 100 -3.94 -21.65 -5.64
C ASP A 100 -4.88 -20.85 -6.54
N ARG A 101 -6.03 -20.36 -6.03
CA ARG A 101 -6.92 -19.50 -6.81
C ARG A 101 -6.27 -18.17 -7.18
N PHE A 102 -5.58 -17.54 -6.24
CA PHE A 102 -4.92 -16.26 -6.49
C PHE A 102 -3.76 -16.36 -7.48
N SER A 103 -3.06 -17.49 -7.49
CA SER A 103 -1.94 -17.76 -8.40
C SER A 103 -2.35 -17.96 -9.88
N LYS A 104 -3.64 -18.12 -10.17
CA LYS A 104 -4.16 -18.36 -11.53
C LYS A 104 -4.35 -17.08 -12.34
N LYS A 105 -4.16 -15.89 -11.76
CA LYS A 105 -4.21 -14.63 -12.51
C LYS A 105 -3.11 -14.61 -13.57
N LYS A 106 -3.43 -14.08 -14.75
CA LYS A 106 -2.47 -13.96 -15.85
C LYS A 106 -1.40 -12.93 -15.47
N LEU A 107 -0.15 -13.37 -15.45
CA LEU A 107 1.01 -12.48 -15.31
C LEU A 107 1.31 -11.81 -16.64
N PHE A 108 1.64 -10.54 -16.60
CA PHE A 108 2.24 -9.82 -17.71
C PHE A 108 3.76 -9.85 -17.51
N LYS A 109 4.50 -10.40 -18.48
CA LYS A 109 5.96 -10.39 -18.44
C LYS A 109 6.49 -9.72 -19.69
N HIS A 110 7.48 -8.86 -19.50
CA HIS A 110 8.27 -8.32 -20.61
C HIS A 110 9.15 -9.42 -21.18
N ASP A 111 9.28 -9.50 -22.51
CA ASP A 111 10.22 -10.42 -23.16
C ASP A 111 11.68 -10.11 -22.78
N ALA A 112 11.97 -8.82 -22.56
CA ALA A 112 13.22 -8.32 -21.99
C ALA A 112 12.91 -7.30 -20.89
N PRO A 113 13.36 -7.50 -19.64
CA PRO A 113 13.13 -6.54 -18.57
C PRO A 113 13.70 -5.14 -18.93
N PRO A 114 13.00 -4.04 -18.60
CA PRO A 114 13.48 -2.68 -18.90
C PRO A 114 14.60 -2.21 -17.97
N TYR A 115 15.26 -3.14 -17.30
CA TYR A 115 16.30 -2.88 -16.30
C TYR A 115 17.33 -4.01 -16.31
N TYR A 116 18.46 -3.77 -15.65
CA TYR A 116 19.48 -4.76 -15.36
C TYR A 116 19.94 -4.64 -13.91
N ALA A 117 20.36 -5.75 -13.32
CA ALA A 117 20.93 -5.75 -11.97
C ALA A 117 22.41 -5.38 -12.00
N THR A 118 22.84 -4.51 -11.09
CA THR A 118 24.25 -4.12 -10.94
C THR A 118 24.57 -3.75 -9.49
N GLN A 119 25.86 -3.66 -9.17
CA GLN A 119 26.30 -3.17 -7.86
C GLN A 119 26.08 -1.65 -7.76
N ILE A 120 25.32 -1.24 -6.76
CA ILE A 120 25.11 0.15 -6.39
C ILE A 120 26.01 0.47 -5.18
N PRO A 121 26.85 1.52 -5.27
CA PRO A 121 27.70 1.94 -4.15
C PRO A 121 26.89 2.13 -2.87
N GLY A 122 27.33 1.51 -1.77
CA GLY A 122 26.68 1.62 -0.47
C GLY A 122 25.36 0.86 -0.29
N LYS A 123 24.70 0.42 -1.37
CA LYS A 123 23.37 -0.23 -1.31
C LYS A 123 23.34 -1.72 -1.65
N GLY A 124 24.43 -2.28 -2.16
CA GLY A 124 24.43 -3.69 -2.59
C GLY A 124 24.01 -3.83 -4.06
N ILE A 125 23.33 -4.91 -4.41
CA ILE A 125 22.80 -5.07 -5.77
C ILE A 125 21.50 -4.26 -5.87
N GLY A 126 21.40 -3.41 -6.90
CA GLY A 126 20.19 -2.69 -7.27
C GLY A 126 19.82 -2.90 -8.73
N LEU A 127 18.67 -2.37 -9.13
CA LEU A 127 18.17 -2.44 -10.50
C LEU A 127 18.32 -1.07 -11.17
N VAL A 128 18.79 -1.04 -12.41
CA VAL A 128 19.03 0.19 -13.17
C VAL A 128 18.35 0.09 -14.52
N ALA A 129 17.69 1.18 -14.95
CA ALA A 129 16.96 1.22 -16.21
C ALA A 129 17.92 1.08 -17.41
N ASN A 130 17.59 0.22 -18.38
CA ASN A 130 18.36 0.06 -19.63
C ASN A 130 17.78 0.87 -20.80
N ARG A 131 16.57 1.38 -20.63
CA ARG A 131 15.86 2.26 -21.56
C ARG A 131 15.04 3.28 -20.77
N THR A 132 14.47 4.25 -21.46
CA THR A 132 13.43 5.09 -20.86
C THR A 132 12.22 4.21 -20.49
N ILE A 133 11.75 4.36 -19.25
CA ILE A 133 10.52 3.75 -18.73
C ILE A 133 9.51 4.88 -18.56
N GLU A 134 8.35 4.74 -19.19
CA GLU A 134 7.33 5.79 -19.18
C GLU A 134 6.54 5.79 -17.87
N LYS A 135 6.03 6.96 -17.47
CA LYS A 135 5.13 7.05 -16.33
C LYS A 135 3.91 6.14 -16.52
N GLY A 136 3.57 5.36 -15.49
CA GLY A 136 2.48 4.39 -15.49
C GLY A 136 2.84 3.01 -16.02
N GLU A 137 4.00 2.86 -16.67
CA GLU A 137 4.43 1.58 -17.24
C GLU A 137 4.60 0.51 -16.15
N ILE A 138 4.03 -0.67 -16.37
CA ILE A 138 4.26 -1.85 -15.51
C ILE A 138 5.69 -2.33 -15.72
N ILE A 139 6.50 -2.31 -14.67
CA ILE A 139 7.90 -2.78 -14.69
C ILE A 139 7.98 -4.25 -14.28
N MET A 140 7.25 -4.63 -13.23
CA MET A 140 7.23 -5.98 -12.69
C MET A 140 5.79 -6.43 -12.44
N ASN A 141 5.52 -7.71 -12.71
CA ASN A 141 4.25 -8.37 -12.40
C ASN A 141 4.54 -9.87 -12.16
N THR A 142 4.76 -10.24 -10.91
CA THR A 142 5.34 -11.54 -10.53
C THR A 142 4.69 -12.13 -9.28
N LEU A 143 4.71 -13.46 -9.17
CA LEU A 143 4.30 -14.20 -7.99
C LEU A 143 5.48 -14.39 -7.03
N PRO A 144 5.25 -14.60 -5.72
CA PRO A 144 6.34 -14.84 -4.80
C PRO A 144 7.00 -16.18 -5.10
N SER A 145 8.30 -16.27 -4.86
CA SER A 145 9.01 -17.54 -4.91
C SER A 145 8.90 -18.28 -3.57
N LEU A 146 8.87 -17.53 -2.46
CA LEU A 146 8.66 -18.07 -1.12
C LEU A 146 7.55 -17.27 -0.42
N LEU A 147 6.60 -17.98 0.18
CA LEU A 147 5.51 -17.36 0.95
C LEU A 147 5.48 -18.00 2.34
N VAL A 148 5.47 -17.20 3.40
CA VAL A 148 5.60 -17.68 4.79
C VAL A 148 4.54 -17.05 5.65
N GLN A 149 3.64 -17.84 6.23
CA GLN A 149 2.60 -17.34 7.12
C GLN A 149 3.20 -16.59 8.33
N PHE A 150 2.54 -15.54 8.82
CA PHE A 150 3.03 -14.76 9.97
C PHE A 150 3.13 -15.58 11.25
N SER A 151 2.18 -16.48 11.52
CA SER A 151 2.20 -17.30 12.74
C SER A 151 3.53 -18.06 12.93
N PRO A 152 4.03 -18.89 12.00
CA PRO A 152 5.33 -19.55 12.18
C PRO A 152 6.50 -18.56 12.21
N HIS A 153 6.36 -17.35 11.66
CA HIS A 153 7.38 -16.31 11.77
C HIS A 153 7.42 -15.67 13.17
N LEU A 154 6.27 -15.52 13.83
CA LEU A 154 6.15 -14.81 15.11
C LEU A 154 6.18 -15.75 16.32
N ASP A 155 5.57 -16.92 16.20
CA ASP A 155 5.23 -17.80 17.33
C ASP A 155 6.24 -18.93 17.54
N LEU A 156 6.98 -19.36 16.50
CA LEU A 156 8.02 -20.39 16.63
C LEU A 156 9.28 -19.82 17.27
N ASP A 157 9.94 -20.62 18.10
CA ASP A 157 11.26 -20.28 18.62
C ASP A 157 12.29 -20.14 17.49
N GLY A 158 13.36 -19.38 17.76
CA GLY A 158 14.33 -19.01 16.73
C GLY A 158 15.03 -20.18 16.04
N GLU A 159 15.34 -21.26 16.77
CA GLU A 159 16.05 -22.41 16.21
C GLU A 159 15.12 -23.24 15.32
N THR A 160 13.93 -23.56 15.84
CA THR A 160 12.90 -24.29 15.09
C THR A 160 12.47 -23.53 13.83
N ARG A 161 12.25 -22.21 13.95
CA ARG A 161 11.89 -21.33 12.83
C ARG A 161 12.97 -21.31 11.75
N LEU A 162 14.24 -21.15 12.14
CA LEU A 162 15.35 -21.10 11.19
C LEU A 162 15.52 -22.44 10.46
N GLU A 163 15.40 -23.56 11.17
CA GLU A 163 15.52 -24.89 10.56
C GLU A 163 14.36 -25.18 9.59
N LEU A 164 13.14 -24.79 9.93
CA LEU A 164 12.00 -24.85 9.00
C LEU A 164 12.27 -24.06 7.72
N TYR A 165 12.77 -22.82 7.84
CA TYR A 165 13.07 -21.96 6.70
C TYR A 165 14.19 -22.53 5.82
N LYS A 166 15.24 -23.09 6.42
CA LYS A 166 16.32 -23.78 5.70
C LYS A 166 15.79 -24.93 4.85
N ARG A 167 14.93 -25.78 5.42
CA ARG A 167 14.36 -26.93 4.69
C ARG A 167 13.40 -26.48 3.59
N ALA A 168 12.57 -25.47 3.87
CA ALA A 168 11.66 -24.92 2.88
C ALA A 168 12.42 -24.28 1.72
N ALA A 169 13.38 -23.39 1.99
CA ALA A 169 14.15 -22.71 0.96
C ALA A 169 14.89 -23.70 0.03
N LYS A 170 15.43 -24.81 0.55
CA LYS A 170 16.07 -25.87 -0.24
C LYS A 170 15.13 -26.60 -1.23
N ARG A 171 13.81 -26.39 -1.12
CA ARG A 171 12.82 -26.90 -2.09
C ARG A 171 12.55 -25.95 -3.24
N LEU A 172 13.10 -24.73 -3.20
CA LEU A 172 13.10 -23.85 -4.35
C LEU A 172 13.91 -24.51 -5.49
N PRO A 173 13.53 -24.27 -6.75
CA PRO A 173 14.38 -24.61 -7.89
C PRO A 173 15.80 -24.04 -7.70
N PRO A 174 16.86 -24.73 -8.16
CA PRO A 174 18.25 -24.36 -7.85
C PRO A 174 18.58 -22.87 -8.12
N HIS A 175 18.18 -22.35 -9.27
CA HIS A 175 18.42 -20.95 -9.63
C HIS A 175 17.70 -19.95 -8.70
N LYS A 176 16.50 -20.28 -8.22
CA LYS A 176 15.75 -19.46 -7.25
C LYS A 176 16.34 -19.56 -5.86
N TYR A 177 16.78 -20.75 -5.44
CA TYR A 177 17.48 -20.92 -4.16
C TYR A 177 18.78 -20.10 -4.14
N GLU A 178 19.59 -20.18 -5.19
CA GLU A 178 20.81 -19.36 -5.32
C GLU A 178 20.50 -17.86 -5.27
N PHE A 179 19.44 -17.42 -5.94
CA PHE A 179 19.01 -16.03 -5.91
C PHE A 179 18.60 -15.62 -4.49
N PHE A 180 17.72 -16.38 -3.85
CA PHE A 180 17.30 -16.16 -2.47
C PHE A 180 18.51 -16.04 -1.54
N MET A 181 19.48 -16.95 -1.63
CA MET A 181 20.67 -16.92 -0.78
C MET A 181 21.57 -15.69 -1.00
N ARG A 182 21.51 -15.04 -2.16
CA ARG A 182 22.23 -13.78 -2.45
C ARG A 182 21.57 -12.52 -1.88
N GLN A 183 20.30 -12.59 -1.45
CA GLN A 183 19.63 -11.43 -0.86
C GLN A 183 20.31 -10.96 0.43
N TYR A 184 20.07 -9.73 0.84
CA TYR A 184 20.63 -9.18 2.08
C TYR A 184 20.15 -9.95 3.31
N GLY A 185 21.08 -10.30 4.21
CA GLY A 185 20.81 -11.02 5.46
C GLY A 185 21.75 -12.23 5.65
N PRO A 186 22.20 -12.52 6.89
CA PRO A 186 23.15 -13.59 7.19
C PRO A 186 22.54 -15.00 7.12
N ASP A 187 21.23 -15.13 7.27
CA ASP A 187 20.50 -16.40 7.32
C ASP A 187 19.12 -16.30 6.68
N GLU A 188 18.43 -17.44 6.53
CA GLU A 188 17.12 -17.52 5.88
C GLU A 188 16.05 -16.72 6.61
N TYR A 189 16.10 -16.67 7.95
CA TYR A 189 15.19 -15.85 8.75
C TYR A 189 15.33 -14.37 8.41
N THR A 190 16.55 -13.84 8.44
CA THR A 190 16.81 -12.43 8.14
C THR A 190 16.50 -12.11 6.69
N LYS A 191 16.76 -13.03 5.75
CA LYS A 191 16.40 -12.83 4.34
C LYS A 191 14.89 -12.71 4.19
N ILE A 192 14.10 -13.60 4.79
CA ILE A 192 12.64 -13.53 4.77
C ILE A 192 12.16 -12.24 5.47
N ASP A 193 12.68 -11.91 6.65
CA ASP A 193 12.31 -10.71 7.42
C ASP A 193 12.71 -9.39 6.74
N ARG A 194 13.65 -9.37 5.80
CA ARG A 194 14.12 -8.11 5.17
C ARG A 194 13.77 -7.99 3.69
N ASN A 195 13.42 -9.09 3.04
CA ASN A 195 13.20 -9.11 1.59
C ASN A 195 11.78 -9.49 1.18
N SER A 196 10.97 -9.93 2.14
CA SER A 196 9.57 -10.24 1.87
C SER A 196 8.66 -9.02 1.95
N PHE A 197 7.43 -9.15 1.50
CA PHE A 197 6.37 -8.15 1.59
C PHE A 197 5.18 -8.73 2.35
N ARG A 198 4.42 -7.89 3.03
CA ARG A 198 3.23 -8.34 3.77
C ARG A 198 2.08 -8.58 2.80
N VAL A 199 1.45 -9.74 2.92
CA VAL A 199 0.34 -10.18 2.08
C VAL A 199 -0.74 -10.78 2.96
N PHE A 200 -2.00 -10.45 2.71
CA PHE A 200 -3.13 -11.00 3.45
C PHE A 200 -4.05 -11.77 2.51
N LEU A 201 -4.25 -13.05 2.79
CA LEU A 201 -5.03 -13.93 1.90
C LEU A 201 -6.56 -13.75 2.05
N THR A 202 -7.02 -13.21 3.17
CA THR A 202 -8.45 -13.07 3.47
C THR A 202 -8.79 -11.67 3.97
N GLY A 203 -10.10 -11.42 4.10
CA GLY A 203 -10.74 -10.29 4.78
C GLY A 203 -10.01 -9.78 6.01
N ASP A 204 -9.63 -10.75 6.84
CA ASP A 204 -9.28 -10.50 8.21
C ASP A 204 -7.76 -10.33 8.29
N ARG A 205 -7.27 -9.11 8.51
CA ARG A 205 -5.83 -8.82 8.63
C ARG A 205 -5.23 -9.30 9.95
N ASN A 206 -5.18 -10.61 10.14
CA ASN A 206 -4.61 -11.26 11.31
C ASN A 206 -3.44 -12.17 10.91
N LYS A 207 -2.73 -12.70 11.91
CA LYS A 207 -1.58 -13.60 11.67
C LYS A 207 -1.92 -14.92 10.96
N PHE A 208 -3.20 -15.28 10.87
CA PHE A 208 -3.66 -16.49 10.23
C PHE A 208 -3.85 -16.35 8.72
N SER A 209 -4.22 -15.15 8.25
CA SER A 209 -4.33 -14.81 6.83
C SER A 209 -3.06 -14.11 6.31
N GLY A 210 -2.28 -13.51 7.20
CA GLY A 210 -1.07 -12.77 6.89
C GLY A 210 0.12 -13.66 6.55
N HIS A 211 0.86 -13.29 5.51
CA HIS A 211 2.03 -13.97 4.98
C HIS A 211 3.12 -12.96 4.60
N LEU A 212 4.37 -13.37 4.72
CA LEU A 212 5.56 -12.74 4.17
C LEU A 212 5.84 -13.35 2.80
N ALA A 213 5.77 -12.54 1.75
CA ALA A 213 5.93 -12.93 0.36
C ALA A 213 7.28 -12.43 -0.19
N ASP A 214 8.20 -13.34 -0.48
CA ASP A 214 9.49 -13.03 -1.09
C ASP A 214 9.39 -13.11 -2.62
N TYR A 215 9.51 -11.94 -3.24
CA TYR A 215 9.58 -11.77 -4.68
C TYR A 215 11.03 -11.48 -5.06
N LEU A 216 11.75 -12.50 -5.54
CA LEU A 216 13.21 -12.47 -5.67
C LEU A 216 13.73 -11.25 -6.45
N GLU A 217 13.12 -10.93 -7.59
CA GLU A 217 13.51 -9.77 -8.42
C GLU A 217 13.15 -8.44 -7.75
N VAL A 218 11.95 -8.34 -7.16
CA VAL A 218 11.48 -7.13 -6.46
C VAL A 218 12.35 -6.84 -5.23
N ALA A 219 12.84 -7.87 -4.55
CA ALA A 219 13.71 -7.72 -3.38
C ALA A 219 15.00 -6.94 -3.66
N GLN A 220 15.40 -6.84 -4.94
CA GLN A 220 16.56 -6.05 -5.39
C GLN A 220 16.26 -4.55 -5.52
N LEU A 221 15.01 -4.11 -5.42
CA LEU A 221 14.66 -2.69 -5.43
C LEU A 221 15.14 -2.06 -4.13
N ASN A 222 16.10 -1.14 -4.26
CA ASN A 222 16.66 -0.40 -3.13
C ASN A 222 15.72 0.71 -2.66
N HIS A 223 16.01 1.22 -1.47
CA HIS A 223 15.28 2.34 -0.89
C HIS A 223 15.65 3.68 -1.53
N ASP A 224 14.62 4.49 -1.78
CA ASP A 224 14.71 5.96 -1.85
C ASP A 224 13.54 6.56 -1.06
N CYS A 225 13.75 7.72 -0.41
CA CYS A 225 12.69 8.42 0.31
C CYS A 225 11.70 9.11 -0.63
N ARG A 226 12.08 9.34 -1.89
CA ARG A 226 11.29 9.91 -2.99
C ARG A 226 11.42 9.01 -4.22
N PRO A 227 10.89 7.77 -4.13
CA PRO A 227 11.13 6.72 -5.10
C PRO A 227 10.52 7.03 -6.47
N ASN A 228 10.98 6.32 -7.49
CA ASN A 228 10.43 6.39 -8.85
C ASN A 228 9.49 5.21 -9.19
N ILE A 229 9.35 4.24 -8.29
CA ILE A 229 8.45 3.10 -8.42
C ILE A 229 7.46 3.08 -7.26
N HIS A 230 6.19 2.90 -7.60
CA HIS A 230 5.16 2.44 -6.68
C HIS A 230 4.88 0.96 -6.90
N TYR A 231 4.43 0.26 -5.87
CA TYR A 231 3.94 -1.09 -6.02
C TYR A 231 2.63 -1.30 -5.28
N ARG A 232 1.86 -2.23 -5.80
CA ARG A 232 0.69 -2.80 -5.12
C ARG A 232 0.76 -4.32 -5.17
N ILE A 233 0.16 -4.96 -4.18
CA ILE A 233 0.00 -6.41 -4.16
C ILE A 233 -1.47 -6.73 -4.33
N ASP A 234 -1.80 -7.31 -5.47
CA ASP A 234 -3.15 -7.81 -5.76
C ASP A 234 -3.19 -9.31 -5.48
N ASN A 235 -3.90 -9.68 -4.41
CA ASN A 235 -3.87 -10.99 -3.79
C ASN A 235 -2.46 -11.38 -3.33
N ILE A 236 -1.72 -12.11 -4.18
CA ILE A 236 -0.32 -12.49 -3.96
C ILE A 236 0.58 -12.01 -5.10
N THR A 237 0.07 -11.24 -6.06
CA THR A 237 0.83 -10.80 -7.23
C THR A 237 1.41 -9.42 -6.95
N HIS A 238 2.73 -9.29 -7.04
CA HIS A 238 3.40 -8.01 -6.90
C HIS A 238 3.43 -7.28 -8.24
N ILE A 239 2.90 -6.06 -8.27
CA ILE A 239 2.83 -5.24 -9.47
C ILE A 239 3.52 -3.91 -9.19
N SER A 240 4.58 -3.62 -9.94
CA SER A 240 5.37 -2.39 -9.82
C SER A 240 5.18 -1.52 -11.05
N HIS A 241 4.98 -0.22 -10.83
CA HIS A 241 4.81 0.78 -11.88
C HIS A 241 5.76 1.95 -11.68
N ALA A 242 6.23 2.53 -12.79
CA ALA A 242 6.90 3.83 -12.75
C ALA A 242 5.90 4.94 -12.40
N VAL A 243 6.18 5.77 -11.40
CA VAL A 243 5.32 6.94 -11.05
C VAL A 243 5.76 8.24 -11.72
N ARG A 244 6.90 8.21 -12.39
CA ARG A 244 7.44 9.27 -13.24
C ARG A 244 8.30 8.66 -14.35
N PRO A 245 8.64 9.39 -15.42
CA PRO A 245 9.60 8.90 -16.41
C PRO A 245 10.94 8.56 -15.75
N ILE A 246 11.52 7.41 -16.09
CA ILE A 246 12.82 6.94 -15.58
C ILE A 246 13.77 6.83 -16.77
N GLN A 247 14.88 7.56 -16.77
CA GLN A 247 15.85 7.56 -17.87
C GLN A 247 16.83 6.37 -17.79
N PRO A 248 17.44 5.96 -18.91
CA PRO A 248 18.51 4.96 -18.90
C PRO A 248 19.61 5.34 -17.92
N GLY A 249 20.04 4.40 -17.09
CA GLY A 249 21.07 4.63 -16.06
C GLY A 249 20.53 5.09 -14.71
N GLU A 250 19.25 5.42 -14.58
CA GLU A 250 18.63 5.69 -13.28
C GLU A 250 18.36 4.40 -12.50
N GLU A 251 18.58 4.44 -11.18
CA GLU A 251 18.26 3.34 -10.27
C GLU A 251 16.74 3.25 -10.06
N LEU A 252 16.20 2.05 -10.13
CA LEU A 252 14.81 1.70 -9.81
C LEU A 252 14.69 1.53 -8.30
N THR A 253 13.85 2.34 -7.66
CA THR A 253 13.76 2.43 -6.20
C THR A 253 12.32 2.45 -5.70
N ILE A 254 12.12 1.89 -4.51
CA ILE A 254 10.85 1.94 -3.75
C ILE A 254 11.08 2.58 -2.39
N SER A 255 10.02 2.96 -1.67
CA SER A 255 10.16 3.34 -0.27
C SER A 255 9.99 2.11 0.64
N TYR A 256 10.85 1.99 1.65
CA TYR A 256 10.75 0.92 2.67
C TYR A 256 9.95 1.37 3.90
N ILE A 257 9.66 2.67 3.97
CA ILE A 257 9.06 3.35 5.11
C ILE A 257 8.06 4.39 4.61
N ASP A 258 7.31 5.00 5.52
CA ASP A 258 6.43 6.13 5.18
C ASP A 258 7.28 7.38 4.86
N GLY A 259 7.08 7.94 3.66
CA GLY A 259 7.76 9.13 3.19
C GLY A 259 7.36 10.42 3.92
N HIS A 260 6.19 10.45 4.58
CA HIS A 260 5.64 11.59 5.30
C HIS A 260 6.35 11.89 6.63
N HIS A 261 7.14 10.93 7.13
CA HIS A 261 7.94 11.17 8.32
C HIS A 261 9.02 12.24 8.09
N PRO A 262 9.35 13.08 9.09
CA PRO A 262 10.46 14.02 9.00
C PRO A 262 11.80 13.30 8.91
N HIS A 263 12.84 13.98 8.44
CA HIS A 263 14.15 13.40 8.14
C HIS A 263 14.71 12.55 9.28
N ALA A 264 14.71 13.07 10.51
CA ALA A 264 15.25 12.36 11.68
C ALA A 264 14.52 11.03 11.93
N LYS A 265 13.20 11.00 11.75
CA LYS A 265 12.39 9.78 11.92
C LYS A 265 12.64 8.79 10.78
N ARG A 266 12.77 9.25 9.54
CA ARG A 266 13.15 8.39 8.40
C ARG A 266 14.50 7.71 8.64
N GLN A 267 15.51 8.47 9.07
CA GLN A 267 16.83 7.93 9.41
C GLN A 267 16.76 6.90 10.54
N GLN A 268 15.96 7.17 11.59
CA GLN A 268 15.74 6.20 12.68
C GLN A 268 15.12 4.91 12.15
N LEU A 269 14.05 4.98 11.36
CA LEU A 269 13.37 3.79 10.83
C LEU A 269 14.28 2.99 9.91
N LEU A 270 15.05 3.65 9.03
CA LEU A 270 15.98 3.00 8.11
C LEU A 270 17.21 2.43 8.81
N SER A 271 17.59 2.95 9.99
CA SER A 271 18.62 2.32 10.80
C SER A 271 18.24 0.91 11.25
N ASN A 272 16.95 0.62 11.44
CA ASN A 272 16.47 -0.73 11.73
C ASN A 272 16.73 -1.69 10.57
N TRP A 273 16.84 -1.18 9.33
CA TRP A 273 17.22 -1.91 8.13
C TRP A 273 18.73 -2.17 8.00
N GLY A 274 19.53 -1.61 8.91
CA GLY A 274 20.97 -1.79 8.93
C GLY A 274 21.74 -0.80 8.05
N PHE A 275 21.12 0.30 7.62
CA PHE A 275 21.81 1.35 6.86
C PHE A 275 21.39 2.75 7.27
N LYS A 276 22.26 3.73 6.99
CA LYS A 276 21.94 5.16 7.07
C LYS A 276 21.56 5.61 5.66
N CYS A 277 20.40 6.24 5.50
CA CYS A 277 19.93 6.63 4.18
C CYS A 277 20.70 7.85 3.65
N ASP A 278 21.24 7.70 2.45
CA ASP A 278 22.01 8.71 1.72
C ASP A 278 21.36 9.06 0.37
N CYS A 279 20.07 8.74 0.20
CA CYS A 279 19.31 9.12 -1.00
C CYS A 279 19.38 10.64 -1.23
N PRO A 280 19.15 11.12 -2.47
CA PRO A 280 19.27 12.54 -2.81
C PRO A 280 18.48 13.45 -1.85
N HIS A 281 17.30 13.01 -1.42
CA HIS A 281 16.46 13.75 -0.48
C HIS A 281 17.02 13.77 0.96
N CYS A 282 17.61 12.68 1.45
CA CYS A 282 18.22 12.65 2.79
C CYS A 282 19.59 13.34 2.86
N ASN A 283 20.24 13.52 1.71
CA ASN A 283 21.57 14.12 1.58
C ASN A 283 21.53 15.60 1.13
N MET A 284 20.34 16.22 1.09
CA MET A 284 20.20 17.66 0.81
C MET A 284 20.89 18.52 1.89
N PRO A 285 21.20 19.80 1.59
CA PRO A 285 21.65 20.75 2.60
C PRO A 285 20.69 20.85 3.79
N ARG A 286 21.22 21.15 4.99
CA ARG A 286 20.42 21.23 6.23
C ARG A 286 19.22 22.19 6.15
N ALA A 287 19.37 23.30 5.42
CA ALA A 287 18.29 24.26 5.23
C ALA A 287 17.14 23.68 4.37
N GLU A 288 17.47 22.91 3.34
CA GLU A 288 16.48 22.24 2.48
C GLU A 288 15.79 21.08 3.22
N ILE A 289 16.53 20.34 4.05
CA ILE A 289 15.94 19.34 4.95
C ILE A 289 14.93 20.00 5.91
N ALA A 290 15.30 21.11 6.55
CA ALA A 290 14.40 21.83 7.45
C ALA A 290 13.15 22.39 6.72
N ALA A 291 13.33 22.88 5.48
CA ALA A 291 12.21 23.33 4.65
C ALA A 291 11.27 22.18 4.27
N SER A 292 11.82 21.00 3.95
CA SER A 292 11.03 19.79 3.69
C SER A 292 10.27 19.35 4.94
N ASP A 293 10.92 19.26 6.10
CA ASP A 293 10.26 18.90 7.37
C ASP A 293 9.13 19.89 7.72
N ALA A 294 9.30 21.18 7.42
CA ALA A 294 8.24 22.18 7.57
C ALA A 294 7.06 21.96 6.59
N ARG A 295 7.32 21.62 5.34
CA ARG A 295 6.28 21.25 4.36
C ARG A 295 5.52 20.00 4.79
N LEU A 296 6.21 18.98 5.31
CA LEU A 296 5.55 17.78 5.86
C LEU A 296 4.65 18.11 7.05
N GLY A 297 5.08 19.02 7.93
CA GLY A 297 4.23 19.55 9.00
C GLY A 297 3.01 20.31 8.48
N ARG A 298 3.16 21.08 7.40
CA ARG A 298 2.04 21.78 6.74
C ARG A 298 1.06 20.82 6.07
N ILE A 299 1.56 19.78 5.38
CA ILE A 299 0.73 18.71 4.80
C ILE A 299 -0.15 18.08 5.87
N ALA A 300 0.45 17.62 6.98
CA ALA A 300 -0.31 16.98 8.05
C ALA A 300 -1.38 17.90 8.66
N ALA A 301 -1.09 19.20 8.80
CA ALA A 301 -2.06 20.18 9.28
C ALA A 301 -3.23 20.39 8.30
N ILE A 302 -2.93 20.47 7.00
CA ILE A 302 -3.97 20.60 5.97
C ILE A 302 -4.85 19.36 5.92
N GLU A 303 -4.28 18.15 5.98
CA GLU A 303 -5.07 16.91 5.93
C GLU A 303 -6.04 16.79 7.11
N GLU A 304 -5.61 17.21 8.31
CA GLU A 304 -6.46 17.28 9.49
C GLU A 304 -7.56 18.35 9.33
N ASP A 305 -7.23 19.49 8.73
CA ASP A 305 -8.20 20.54 8.43
C ASP A 305 -9.25 20.09 7.41
N ILE A 306 -8.83 19.37 6.36
CA ILE A 306 -9.72 18.76 5.37
C ILE A 306 -10.61 17.71 6.04
N LYS A 307 -10.09 16.89 6.95
CA LYS A 307 -10.92 15.93 7.70
C LYS A 307 -12.04 16.65 8.46
N LYS A 308 -11.74 17.76 9.13
CA LYS A 308 -12.74 18.59 9.83
C LYS A 308 -13.74 19.25 8.88
N MET A 309 -13.32 19.64 7.69
CA MET A 309 -14.22 20.16 6.65
C MET A 309 -15.21 19.09 6.19
N LEU A 310 -14.70 17.89 5.91
CA LEU A 310 -15.52 16.76 5.45
C LEU A 310 -16.45 16.22 6.55
N SER A 311 -16.12 16.41 7.84
CA SER A 311 -17.01 16.10 8.97
C SER A 311 -17.98 17.23 9.33
N GLY A 312 -17.90 18.39 8.68
CA GLY A 312 -18.72 19.57 8.98
C GLY A 312 -18.30 20.31 10.27
N GLU A 313 -17.14 20.00 10.84
CA GLU A 313 -16.56 20.70 11.99
C GLU A 313 -15.87 22.02 11.60
N ARG A 314 -15.62 22.23 10.29
CA ARG A 314 -14.99 23.43 9.73
C ARG A 314 -15.64 23.81 8.40
N GLU A 315 -15.67 25.11 8.10
CA GLU A 315 -16.09 25.62 6.79
C GLU A 315 -15.14 25.15 5.67
N ILE A 316 -15.71 24.84 4.51
CA ILE A 316 -14.97 24.36 3.34
C ILE A 316 -14.04 25.48 2.82
N ASP A 317 -12.76 25.16 2.66
CA ASP A 317 -11.76 26.03 2.05
C ASP A 317 -11.03 25.26 0.94
N VAL A 318 -11.44 25.50 -0.30
CA VAL A 318 -10.89 24.83 -1.48
C VAL A 318 -9.40 25.12 -1.68
N GLN A 319 -8.91 26.27 -1.23
CA GLN A 319 -7.50 26.66 -1.43
C GLN A 319 -6.54 25.77 -0.65
N LEU A 320 -6.98 25.17 0.46
CA LEU A 320 -6.16 24.19 1.17
C LEU A 320 -5.98 22.90 0.36
N GLY A 321 -6.97 22.50 -0.45
CA GLY A 321 -6.84 21.37 -1.37
C GLY A 321 -5.79 21.64 -2.45
N ASP A 322 -5.83 22.82 -3.04
CA ASP A 322 -4.83 23.25 -4.04
C ASP A 322 -3.43 23.34 -3.44
N GLU A 323 -3.30 23.90 -2.23
CA GLU A 323 -2.04 23.97 -1.50
C GLU A 323 -1.50 22.57 -1.20
N LEU A 324 -2.35 21.63 -0.78
CA LEU A 324 -1.96 20.24 -0.52
C LEU A 324 -1.34 19.58 -1.76
N VAL A 325 -1.99 19.72 -2.91
CA VAL A 325 -1.48 19.20 -4.19
C VAL A 325 -0.13 19.83 -4.54
N GLY A 326 0.02 21.14 -4.34
CA GLY A 326 1.29 21.85 -4.53
C GLY A 326 2.41 21.30 -3.64
N LEU A 327 2.12 21.11 -2.35
CA LEU A 327 3.09 20.59 -1.38
C LEU A 327 3.52 19.15 -1.69
N TYR A 328 2.59 18.28 -2.11
CA TYR A 328 2.95 16.92 -2.53
C TYR A 328 3.86 16.92 -3.77
N ARG A 329 3.65 17.85 -4.72
CA ARG A 329 4.53 18.02 -5.89
C ARG A 329 5.92 18.51 -5.48
N ASP A 330 5.99 19.51 -4.61
CA ASP A 330 7.25 20.05 -4.10
C ASP A 330 8.05 19.00 -3.31
N GLU A 331 7.34 18.14 -2.57
CA GLU A 331 7.95 17.03 -1.86
C GLU A 331 8.30 15.83 -2.73
N LYS A 332 7.91 15.79 -4.02
CA LYS A 332 8.07 14.60 -4.89
C LYS A 332 7.41 13.35 -4.27
N PHE A 333 6.15 13.52 -3.90
CA PHE A 333 5.28 12.44 -3.43
C PHE A 333 4.47 11.84 -4.58
N GLU A 334 5.12 11.52 -5.70
CA GLU A 334 4.43 10.96 -6.87
C GLU A 334 3.76 9.60 -6.55
N ILE A 335 4.25 8.85 -5.56
CA ILE A 335 3.64 7.58 -5.10
C ILE A 335 2.42 7.75 -4.18
N TYR A 336 2.12 8.98 -3.73
CA TYR A 336 1.00 9.29 -2.81
C TYR A 336 0.05 10.37 -3.38
N ILE A 337 0.31 10.84 -4.60
CA ILE A 337 -0.34 12.04 -5.15
C ILE A 337 -1.83 11.84 -5.41
N GLY A 338 -2.27 10.60 -5.63
CA GLY A 338 -3.68 10.27 -5.88
C GLY A 338 -4.59 10.72 -4.75
N GLN A 339 -4.15 10.52 -3.50
CA GLN A 339 -4.90 10.96 -2.32
C GLN A 339 -5.00 12.49 -2.23
N ALA A 340 -3.92 13.22 -2.54
CA ALA A 340 -3.94 14.68 -2.54
C ALA A 340 -4.92 15.22 -3.58
N TYR A 341 -4.92 14.66 -4.81
CA TYR A 341 -5.90 15.01 -5.83
C TYR A 341 -7.32 14.68 -5.40
N ALA A 342 -7.56 13.52 -4.77
CA ALA A 342 -8.89 13.13 -4.32
C ALA A 342 -9.43 14.08 -3.25
N ARG A 343 -8.59 14.46 -2.25
CA ARG A 343 -8.97 15.42 -1.20
C ARG A 343 -9.33 16.77 -1.81
N ALA A 344 -8.51 17.27 -2.72
CA ALA A 344 -8.78 18.54 -3.40
C ALA A 344 -10.07 18.47 -4.23
N ALA A 345 -10.25 17.41 -5.04
CA ALA A 345 -11.45 17.20 -5.85
C ALA A 345 -12.74 17.21 -5.02
N LEU A 346 -12.72 16.60 -3.83
CA LEU A 346 -13.86 16.60 -2.92
C LEU A 346 -14.21 18.01 -2.40
N LEU A 347 -13.22 18.85 -2.09
CA LEU A 347 -13.48 20.22 -1.64
C LEU A 347 -14.11 21.06 -2.76
N HIS A 348 -13.57 20.98 -3.98
CA HIS A 348 -14.15 21.65 -5.15
C HIS A 348 -15.57 21.15 -5.44
N SER A 349 -15.77 19.83 -5.32
CA SER A 349 -17.09 19.22 -5.51
C SER A 349 -18.11 19.73 -4.51
N LEU A 350 -17.73 19.89 -3.25
CA LEU A 350 -18.64 20.32 -2.18
C LEU A 350 -19.20 21.73 -2.38
N VAL A 351 -18.43 22.60 -3.03
CA VAL A 351 -18.84 23.98 -3.36
C VAL A 351 -19.42 24.12 -4.77
N GLY A 352 -19.56 23.01 -5.51
CA GLY A 352 -20.12 23.00 -6.86
C GLY A 352 -19.18 23.59 -7.93
N ASP A 353 -17.87 23.63 -7.69
CA ASP A 353 -16.90 24.04 -8.71
C ASP A 353 -16.72 22.93 -9.75
N VAL A 354 -17.29 23.12 -10.93
CA VAL A 354 -17.28 22.13 -12.02
C VAL A 354 -15.86 21.84 -12.51
N GLU A 355 -15.09 22.88 -12.82
CA GLU A 355 -13.77 22.72 -13.47
C GLU A 355 -12.78 22.07 -12.50
N GLY A 356 -12.69 22.59 -11.27
CA GLY A 356 -11.82 22.02 -10.24
C GLY A 356 -12.18 20.57 -9.94
N THR A 357 -13.48 20.25 -9.83
CA THR A 357 -13.95 18.89 -9.55
C THR A 357 -13.54 17.90 -10.63
N GLU A 358 -13.90 18.17 -11.89
CA GLU A 358 -13.70 17.20 -12.97
C GLU A 358 -12.21 16.95 -13.25
N VAL A 359 -11.41 18.04 -13.27
CA VAL A 359 -9.96 17.93 -13.50
C VAL A 359 -9.28 17.16 -12.38
N LEU A 360 -9.49 17.57 -11.12
CA LEU A 360 -8.82 16.92 -9.99
C LEU A 360 -9.33 15.49 -9.76
N ALA A 361 -10.62 15.22 -9.95
CA ALA A 361 -11.16 13.87 -9.83
C ALA A 361 -10.61 12.94 -10.92
N GLY A 362 -10.46 13.43 -12.16
CA GLY A 362 -9.82 12.66 -13.23
C GLY A 362 -8.37 12.33 -12.91
N MET A 363 -7.60 13.32 -12.44
CA MET A 363 -6.21 13.12 -12.01
C MET A 363 -6.10 12.16 -10.81
N ALA A 364 -7.02 12.27 -9.84
CA ALA A 364 -7.10 11.39 -8.70
C ALA A 364 -7.38 9.95 -9.14
N ALA A 365 -8.39 9.75 -10.00
CA ALA A 365 -8.73 8.43 -10.52
C ALA A 365 -7.55 7.74 -11.21
N ASP A 366 -6.83 8.45 -12.09
CA ASP A 366 -5.69 7.89 -12.80
C ASP A 366 -4.52 7.55 -11.85
N ALA A 367 -4.26 8.39 -10.84
CA ALA A 367 -3.20 8.13 -9.85
C ALA A 367 -3.58 7.00 -8.88
N LEU A 368 -4.81 6.99 -8.35
CA LEU A 368 -5.31 5.94 -7.45
C LEU A 368 -5.42 4.59 -8.14
N ALA A 369 -5.69 4.55 -9.45
CA ALA A 369 -5.63 3.32 -10.23
C ALA A 369 -4.23 2.67 -10.22
N VAL A 370 -3.18 3.49 -10.20
CA VAL A 370 -1.80 3.01 -10.04
C VAL A 370 -1.51 2.64 -8.59
N GLU A 371 -1.95 3.47 -7.63
CA GLU A 371 -1.68 3.30 -6.21
C GLU A 371 -2.36 2.06 -5.61
N PHE A 372 -3.67 1.92 -5.84
CA PHE A 372 -4.54 0.91 -5.23
C PHE A 372 -5.17 -0.05 -6.24
N GLY A 373 -5.33 0.35 -7.51
CA GLY A 373 -5.93 -0.45 -8.57
C GLY A 373 -7.25 0.12 -9.10
N GLU A 374 -7.63 -0.31 -10.31
CA GLU A 374 -8.85 0.16 -11.01
C GLU A 374 -10.14 -0.13 -10.24
N GLU A 375 -10.19 -1.27 -9.56
CA GLU A 375 -11.38 -1.71 -8.82
C GLU A 375 -11.47 -1.14 -7.40
N HIS A 376 -10.46 -0.37 -6.95
CA HIS A 376 -10.49 0.23 -5.62
C HIS A 376 -11.68 1.21 -5.50
N GLU A 377 -12.32 1.24 -4.33
CA GLU A 377 -13.50 2.08 -4.11
C GLU A 377 -13.23 3.56 -4.36
N ASP A 378 -12.08 4.06 -3.92
CA ASP A 378 -11.68 5.45 -4.14
C ASP A 378 -11.40 5.73 -5.63
N THR A 379 -10.77 4.79 -6.34
CA THR A 379 -10.54 4.91 -7.79
C THR A 379 -11.87 5.02 -8.53
N ARG A 380 -12.81 4.12 -8.25
CA ARG A 380 -14.15 4.13 -8.85
C ARG A 380 -14.95 5.38 -8.45
N GLY A 381 -14.84 5.80 -7.18
CA GLY A 381 -15.48 7.01 -6.67
C GLY A 381 -15.01 8.26 -7.39
N MET A 382 -13.69 8.41 -7.57
CA MET A 382 -13.11 9.53 -8.32
C MET A 382 -13.43 9.45 -9.82
N ARG A 383 -13.47 8.25 -10.42
CA ARG A 383 -13.96 8.07 -11.81
C ARG A 383 -15.42 8.53 -11.95
N LEU A 384 -16.28 8.17 -11.00
CA LEU A 384 -17.67 8.60 -10.98
C LEU A 384 -17.76 10.12 -10.82
N LEU A 385 -17.03 10.71 -9.87
CA LEU A 385 -17.02 12.16 -9.66
C LEU A 385 -16.54 12.92 -10.91
N ALA A 386 -15.56 12.38 -11.64
CA ALA A 386 -15.07 12.99 -12.88
C ALA A 386 -16.06 12.86 -14.06
N GLY A 387 -16.81 11.75 -14.14
CA GLY A 387 -17.67 11.44 -15.30
C GLY A 387 -19.16 11.78 -15.12
N ASP A 388 -19.66 11.75 -13.88
CA ASP A 388 -21.03 12.05 -13.47
C ASP A 388 -21.02 12.67 -12.07
N ARG A 389 -20.51 13.91 -12.00
CA ARG A 389 -20.41 14.65 -10.74
C ARG A 389 -21.77 14.78 -10.04
N GLU A 390 -22.86 14.99 -10.76
CA GLU A 390 -24.20 15.20 -10.17
C GLU A 390 -24.72 13.97 -9.41
N GLY A 391 -24.38 12.78 -9.91
CA GLY A 391 -24.65 11.49 -9.26
C GLY A 391 -23.73 11.18 -8.08
N HIS A 392 -22.61 11.89 -7.92
CA HIS A 392 -21.71 11.73 -6.78
C HIS A 392 -22.25 12.47 -5.55
N TRP A 393 -22.11 11.83 -4.38
CA TRP A 393 -22.65 12.32 -3.10
C TRP A 393 -22.07 13.67 -2.66
N SER A 394 -20.80 13.94 -3.00
CA SER A 394 -20.12 15.17 -2.63
C SER A 394 -20.53 16.38 -3.46
N TRP A 395 -21.22 16.18 -4.60
CA TRP A 395 -21.51 17.29 -5.50
C TRP A 395 -22.48 18.27 -4.89
N ASP A 396 -22.04 19.54 -4.86
CA ASP A 396 -22.81 20.68 -4.37
C ASP A 396 -23.37 20.44 -2.96
N GLY A 397 -22.60 19.70 -2.15
CA GLY A 397 -23.01 19.22 -0.84
C GLY A 397 -23.32 20.34 0.14
N VAL A 398 -22.62 21.49 0.04
CA VAL A 398 -22.89 22.66 0.87
C VAL A 398 -24.28 23.22 0.59
N ARG A 399 -24.63 23.47 -0.68
CA ARG A 399 -25.95 23.98 -1.05
C ARG A 399 -27.05 22.98 -0.70
N ARG A 400 -26.85 21.69 -1.00
CA ARG A 400 -27.81 20.62 -0.67
C ARG A 400 -28.07 20.54 0.84
N PHE A 401 -27.03 20.73 1.67
CA PHE A 401 -27.18 20.77 3.12
C PHE A 401 -27.95 22.00 3.59
N GLU A 402 -27.64 23.19 3.06
CA GLU A 402 -28.39 24.41 3.38
C GLU A 402 -29.87 24.31 3.01
N GLU A 403 -30.18 23.74 1.84
CA GLU A 403 -31.56 23.52 1.38
C GLU A 403 -32.31 22.57 2.32
N MET A 404 -31.70 21.44 2.69
CA MET A 404 -32.28 20.51 3.67
C MET A 404 -32.55 21.19 5.03
N MET A 405 -31.65 22.06 5.51
CA MET A 405 -31.83 22.77 6.78
C MET A 405 -32.96 23.80 6.72
N ARG A 406 -33.17 24.45 5.56
CA ARG A 406 -34.32 25.36 5.31
C ARG A 406 -35.63 24.59 5.26
N GLU A 407 -35.66 23.43 4.59
CA GLU A 407 -36.86 22.58 4.46
C GLU A 407 -37.29 21.95 5.80
N ASP A 408 -36.33 21.61 6.68
CA ASP A 408 -36.60 21.09 8.03
C ASP A 408 -37.13 22.14 9.03
N GLY A 409 -37.32 23.40 8.61
CA GLY A 409 -37.88 24.46 9.46
C GLY A 409 -36.95 24.93 10.59
N ARG A 410 -35.64 24.70 10.49
CA ARG A 410 -34.64 25.10 11.49
C ARG A 410 -34.13 26.54 11.34
N ASP A 411 -34.93 27.40 10.68
CA ASP A 411 -34.61 28.81 10.42
C ASP A 411 -35.26 29.79 11.42
N GLU A 412 -36.11 29.34 12.36
CA GLU A 412 -36.84 30.26 13.25
C GLU A 412 -36.05 30.83 14.45
N ASP A 413 -34.81 30.40 14.73
CA ASP A 413 -34.08 30.82 15.95
C ASP A 413 -32.86 31.73 15.72
N ARG A 414 -32.77 32.46 14.59
CA ARG A 414 -31.66 33.42 14.35
C ARG A 414 -31.99 34.89 14.62
N GLU A 415 -33.24 35.27 14.85
CA GLU A 415 -33.59 36.67 15.18
C GLU A 415 -33.61 37.01 16.67
N ASP A 416 -33.66 36.04 17.59
CA ASP A 416 -33.79 36.33 19.04
C ASP A 416 -32.46 36.50 19.81
N LEU A 417 -31.31 36.55 19.12
CA LEU A 417 -30.01 36.86 19.74
C LEU A 417 -29.59 38.34 19.59
N LYS A 418 -30.52 39.23 19.22
CA LYS A 418 -30.32 40.70 19.23
C LYS A 418 -31.29 41.45 20.17
N ARG A 419 -31.58 40.88 21.34
CA ARG A 419 -32.14 41.62 22.48
C ARG A 419 -31.37 41.40 23.77
#